data_AF-A0A7C9EHI5-F1
#
_entry.id   AF-A0A7C9EHI5-F1
#
_cell.length_a   1.000
_cell.length_b   1.000
_cell.length_c   1.000
_cell.angle_alpha   90.00
_cell.angle_beta   90.00
_cell.angle_gamma   90.00
#
_symmetry.space_group_name_H-M   'P 1'
#
loop_
_entity.id
_entity.type
_entity.pdbx_description
1 polymer ?
#
loop_
_entity_poly.entity_id
_entity_poly.type
_entity_poly.pdbx_seq_one_letter_code
_entity_poly.pdbx_strand_id
1 'polypeptide(L)'
;IFRHGVNFAVAGATALQTESLAAENMRNPLTNSSLSVQLDWMWSYFNSICYDTNDCVEKLRSALFIVGEVGSYDYYYALSQGKTMEDVKSMVSDVVQAILDGAKRVIDMGASKMIIAGMFPLGCFPAHVLAAFPANYTPSYDEHRCSNDLNNLSITHNDQL
;
A
#
# COMPACT_ATOMS: atom_id res chain seq x y z
N ILE A 1 -13.78 22.03 -9.89
CA ILE A 1 -13.46 21.71 -8.48
C ILE A 1 -14.54 20.77 -7.97
N PHE A 2 -14.15 19.64 -7.38
CA PHE A 2 -15.08 18.61 -6.92
C PHE A 2 -15.98 19.16 -5.79
N ARG A 3 -17.27 18.86 -5.83
CA ARG A 3 -18.18 19.11 -4.70
C ARG A 3 -18.11 18.02 -3.63
N HIS A 4 -17.65 16.83 -4.01
CA HIS A 4 -17.49 15.65 -3.18
C HIS A 4 -16.13 15.02 -3.51
N GLY A 5 -15.44 14.43 -2.53
CA GLY A 5 -14.17 13.76 -2.75
C GLY A 5 -14.29 12.62 -3.78
N VAL A 6 -13.15 12.18 -4.33
CA VAL A 6 -13.07 11.06 -5.26
C VAL A 6 -12.17 10.00 -4.64
N ASN A 7 -12.58 8.74 -4.70
CA ASN A 7 -11.84 7.62 -4.14
C ASN A 7 -11.46 6.63 -5.24
N PHE A 8 -10.16 6.36 -5.37
CA PHE A 8 -9.61 5.38 -6.31
C PHE A 8 -9.12 4.10 -5.62
N ALA A 9 -9.22 4.02 -4.29
CA ALA A 9 -8.76 2.89 -3.50
C ALA A 9 -9.56 1.62 -3.81
N VAL A 10 -8.86 0.50 -3.90
CA VAL A 10 -9.45 -0.83 -4.09
C VAL A 10 -9.06 -1.72 -2.92
N ALA A 11 -10.04 -2.31 -2.26
CA ALA A 11 -9.80 -3.26 -1.18
C ALA A 11 -9.00 -4.47 -1.70
N GLY A 12 -7.97 -4.89 -0.95
CA GLY A 12 -7.11 -6.00 -1.36
C GLY A 12 -6.05 -5.66 -2.39
N ALA A 13 -5.95 -4.41 -2.86
CA ALA A 13 -4.91 -4.01 -3.79
C ALA A 13 -3.54 -3.92 -3.13
N THR A 14 -2.50 -4.20 -3.92
CA THR A 14 -1.10 -4.25 -3.51
C THR A 14 -0.33 -3.00 -3.95
N ALA A 15 0.78 -2.69 -3.29
CA ALA A 15 1.73 -1.69 -3.78
C ALA A 15 2.36 -2.17 -5.08
N LEU A 16 2.87 -3.40 -5.07
CA LEU A 16 3.47 -4.05 -6.22
C LEU A 16 2.41 -4.44 -7.25
N GLN A 17 2.84 -4.54 -8.51
CA GLN A 17 1.98 -5.01 -9.60
C GLN A 17 1.63 -6.48 -9.41
N THR A 18 0.40 -6.84 -9.77
CA THR A 18 -0.10 -8.23 -9.65
C THR A 18 0.78 -9.20 -10.44
N GLU A 19 1.32 -8.75 -11.58
CA GLU A 19 2.24 -9.50 -12.44
C GLU A 19 3.58 -9.76 -11.76
N SER A 20 4.14 -8.77 -11.04
CA SER A 20 5.37 -8.92 -10.27
C SER A 20 5.20 -9.92 -9.13
N LEU A 21 4.07 -9.87 -8.43
CA LEU A 21 3.75 -10.84 -7.38
C LEU A 21 3.55 -12.25 -7.96
N ALA A 22 2.90 -12.36 -9.12
CA ALA A 22 2.69 -13.63 -9.80
C ALA A 22 4.01 -14.31 -10.22
N ALA A 23 5.02 -13.53 -10.63
CA ALA A 23 6.35 -14.04 -10.94
C ALA A 23 7.04 -14.69 -9.72
N GLU A 24 6.71 -14.21 -8.52
CA GLU A 24 7.19 -14.75 -7.23
C GLU A 24 6.29 -15.85 -6.65
N ASN A 25 5.37 -16.40 -7.47
CA ASN A 25 4.36 -17.38 -7.11
C ASN A 25 3.36 -16.90 -6.04
N MET A 26 3.10 -15.59 -5.98
CA MET A 26 2.07 -15.01 -5.12
C MET A 26 0.85 -14.59 -5.94
N ARG A 27 -0.34 -14.91 -5.45
CA ARG A 27 -1.62 -14.56 -6.09
C ARG A 27 -2.41 -13.60 -5.23
N ASN A 28 -3.05 -12.62 -5.87
CA ASN A 28 -4.08 -11.78 -5.27
C ASN A 28 -5.45 -12.32 -5.70
N PRO A 29 -6.21 -13.02 -4.84
CA PRO A 29 -7.50 -13.57 -5.19
C PRO A 29 -8.65 -12.54 -5.14
N LEU A 30 -8.42 -11.36 -4.55
CA LEU A 30 -9.47 -10.36 -4.34
C LEU A 30 -9.62 -9.40 -5.51
N THR A 31 -8.50 -9.02 -6.15
CA THR A 31 -8.48 -8.06 -7.25
C THR A 31 -7.22 -8.21 -8.08
N ASN A 32 -7.26 -7.73 -9.33
CA ASN A 32 -6.06 -7.54 -10.14
C ASN A 32 -5.51 -6.10 -10.05
N SER A 33 -6.13 -5.24 -9.25
CA SER A 33 -5.69 -3.86 -9.06
C SER A 33 -4.48 -3.76 -8.13
N SER A 34 -3.50 -2.96 -8.54
CA SER A 34 -2.37 -2.51 -7.73
C SER A 34 -2.44 -0.98 -7.54
N LEU A 35 -1.49 -0.42 -6.78
CA LEU A 35 -1.32 1.04 -6.66
C LEU A 35 -1.15 1.70 -8.04
N SER A 36 -0.37 1.10 -8.94
CA SER A 36 -0.18 1.66 -10.29
C SER A 36 -1.50 1.76 -11.07
N VAL A 37 -2.36 0.74 -10.99
CA VAL A 37 -3.68 0.75 -11.64
C VAL A 37 -4.58 1.85 -11.07
N GLN A 38 -4.57 2.04 -9.74
CA GLN A 38 -5.34 3.12 -9.10
C GLN A 38 -4.84 4.52 -9.53
N LEU A 39 -3.52 4.67 -9.68
CA LEU A 39 -2.90 5.91 -10.15
C LEU A 39 -3.19 6.17 -11.63
N ASP A 40 -3.31 5.14 -12.46
CA ASP A 40 -3.70 5.29 -13.87
C ASP A 40 -5.14 5.78 -13.99
N TRP A 41 -6.05 5.31 -13.13
CA TRP A 41 -7.41 5.84 -13.06
C TRP A 41 -7.44 7.29 -12.58
N MET A 42 -6.66 7.61 -11.54
CA MET A 42 -6.54 8.98 -11.04
C MET A 42 -6.01 9.92 -12.12
N TRP A 43 -4.95 9.52 -12.83
CA TRP A 43 -4.38 10.28 -13.94
C TRP A 43 -5.38 10.48 -15.08
N SER A 44 -6.08 9.42 -15.47
CA SER A 44 -7.11 9.47 -16.53
C SER A 44 -8.24 10.44 -16.15
N TYR A 45 -8.64 10.43 -14.88
CA TYR A 45 -9.64 11.35 -14.36
C TYR A 45 -9.15 12.80 -14.39
N PHE A 46 -7.93 13.08 -13.93
CA PHE A 46 -7.39 14.44 -13.95
C PHE A 46 -7.21 14.98 -15.36
N ASN A 47 -6.76 14.17 -16.31
CA ASN A 47 -6.73 14.57 -17.72
C ASN A 47 -8.10 14.85 -18.32
N SER A 48 -9.18 14.27 -17.77
CA SER A 48 -10.54 14.56 -18.25
C SER A 48 -11.09 15.90 -17.74
N ILE A 49 -10.53 16.44 -16.64
CA ILE A 49 -11.01 17.67 -16.01
C ILE A 49 -10.04 18.84 -16.14
N CYS A 50 -8.76 18.58 -16.41
CA CYS A 50 -7.72 19.58 -16.60
C CYS A 50 -7.49 19.83 -18.08
N TYR A 51 -7.21 21.09 -18.42
CA TYR A 51 -6.81 21.46 -19.78
C TYR A 51 -5.32 21.18 -20.02
N ASP A 52 -4.48 21.53 -19.04
CA ASP A 52 -3.04 21.30 -19.03
C ASP A 52 -2.53 21.14 -17.58
N THR A 53 -1.22 20.96 -17.41
CA THR A 53 -0.59 20.78 -16.09
C THR A 53 -0.82 21.97 -15.15
N ASN A 54 -0.74 23.21 -15.66
CA ASN A 54 -0.89 24.41 -14.83
C ASN A 54 -2.33 24.55 -14.33
N ASP A 55 -3.30 24.28 -15.20
CA ASP A 55 -4.72 24.23 -14.84
C ASP A 55 -5.01 23.13 -13.81
N CYS A 56 -4.34 21.97 -13.92
CA CYS A 56 -4.42 20.90 -12.93
C CYS A 56 -3.89 21.33 -11.55
N VAL A 57 -2.72 21.95 -11.50
CA VAL A 57 -2.14 22.48 -10.25
C VAL A 57 -3.09 23.47 -9.59
N GLU A 58 -3.65 24.43 -10.34
CA GLU A 58 -4.58 25.41 -9.77
C GLU A 58 -5.91 24.78 -9.32
N LYS A 59 -6.47 23.84 -10.09
CA LYS A 59 -7.71 23.12 -9.72
C LYS A 59 -7.53 22.23 -8.48
N LEU A 60 -6.35 21.66 -8.29
CA LEU A 60 -6.05 20.70 -7.22
C LEU A 60 -5.39 21.36 -6.01
N ARG A 61 -5.07 22.66 -6.06
CA ARG A 61 -4.36 23.42 -5.00
C ARG A 61 -5.00 23.31 -3.61
N SER A 62 -6.33 23.22 -3.54
CA SER A 62 -7.05 23.09 -2.28
C SER A 62 -7.32 21.64 -1.87
N ALA A 63 -7.08 20.67 -2.76
CA ALA A 63 -7.33 19.26 -2.49
C ALA A 63 -6.27 18.69 -1.54
N LEU A 64 -6.69 17.70 -0.76
CA LEU A 64 -5.81 16.86 0.05
C LEU A 64 -5.76 15.48 -0.59
N PHE A 65 -4.55 15.01 -0.88
CA PHE A 65 -4.31 13.68 -1.40
C PHE A 65 -3.91 12.75 -0.26
N ILE A 66 -4.50 11.55 -0.23
CA ILE A 66 -4.18 10.53 0.77
C ILE A 66 -3.73 9.29 -0.01
N VAL A 67 -2.46 8.92 0.18
CA VAL A 67 -1.85 7.72 -0.39
C VAL A 67 -1.60 6.75 0.76
N GLY A 68 -2.48 5.78 0.94
CA GLY A 68 -2.34 4.78 1.99
C GLY A 68 -3.66 4.31 2.60
N GLU A 69 -3.63 3.24 3.40
CA GLU A 69 -2.45 2.42 3.72
C GLU A 69 -2.18 1.39 2.62
N VAL A 70 -1.02 1.49 1.95
CA VAL A 70 -0.61 0.60 0.86
C VAL A 70 0.52 -0.32 1.35
N GLY A 71 0.59 -1.56 0.87
CA GLY A 71 1.66 -2.50 1.20
C GLY A 71 1.27 -3.62 2.18
N SER A 72 0.25 -3.40 3.01
CA SER A 72 -0.21 -4.41 3.99
C SER A 72 -0.71 -5.70 3.33
N TYR A 73 -1.29 -5.59 2.14
CA TYR A 73 -1.77 -6.71 1.35
C TYR A 73 -0.64 -7.47 0.64
N ASP A 74 0.45 -6.80 0.24
CA ASP A 74 1.63 -7.45 -0.32
C ASP A 74 2.19 -8.48 0.68
N TYR A 75 2.34 -8.06 1.95
CA TYR A 75 2.81 -8.94 3.02
C TYR A 75 1.79 -10.02 3.40
N TYR A 76 0.50 -9.66 3.46
CA TYR A 76 -0.57 -10.61 3.75
C TYR A 76 -0.62 -11.76 2.73
N TYR A 77 -0.56 -11.45 1.43
CA TYR A 77 -0.60 -12.48 0.39
C TYR A 77 0.64 -13.35 0.39
N ALA A 78 1.82 -12.77 0.65
CA ALA A 78 3.05 -13.54 0.80
C ALA A 78 2.93 -14.56 1.94
N LEU A 79 2.59 -14.09 3.15
CA LEU A 79 2.48 -14.92 4.35
C LEU A 79 1.40 -16.01 4.21
N SER A 80 0.20 -15.63 3.76
CA SER A 80 -0.92 -16.56 3.59
C SER A 80 -0.67 -17.65 2.52
N GLN A 81 0.33 -17.45 1.65
CA GLN A 81 0.77 -18.41 0.65
C GLN A 81 2.07 -19.12 1.02
N GLY A 82 2.46 -19.06 2.30
CA GLY A 82 3.54 -19.86 2.87
C GLY A 82 4.94 -19.25 2.70
N LYS A 83 5.06 -17.98 2.28
CA LYS A 83 6.35 -17.27 2.33
C LYS A 83 6.77 -17.08 3.78
N THR A 84 8.08 -17.14 4.03
CA THR A 84 8.63 -16.97 5.37
C THR A 84 8.66 -15.48 5.76
N MET A 85 8.84 -15.21 7.05
CA MET A 85 9.04 -13.83 7.51
C MET A 85 10.30 -13.19 6.91
N GLU A 86 11.31 -13.99 6.57
CA GLU A 86 12.53 -13.50 5.90
C GLU A 86 12.23 -13.08 4.45
N ASP A 87 11.45 -13.88 3.71
CA ASP A 87 10.99 -13.52 2.37
C ASP A 87 10.17 -12.22 2.39
N VAL A 88 9.29 -12.05 3.38
CA VAL A 88 8.47 -10.84 3.48
C VAL A 88 9.30 -9.62 3.84
N LYS A 89 10.32 -9.78 4.70
CA LYS A 89 11.27 -8.70 5.02
C LYS A 89 12.07 -8.26 3.80
N SER A 90 12.43 -9.17 2.89
CA SER A 90 13.16 -8.81 1.67
C SER A 90 12.30 -8.02 0.67
N MET A 91 10.98 -8.18 0.71
CA MET A 91 10.03 -7.41 -0.11
C MET A 91 9.85 -5.95 0.37
N VAL A 92 10.28 -5.60 1.58
CA VAL A 92 9.97 -4.29 2.18
C VAL A 92 10.44 -3.14 1.32
N SER A 93 11.71 -3.18 0.88
CA SER A 93 12.30 -2.11 0.07
C SER A 93 11.53 -1.89 -1.24
N ASP A 94 11.14 -2.98 -1.92
CA ASP A 94 10.42 -2.89 -3.19
C ASP A 94 9.00 -2.34 -3.00
N VAL A 95 8.30 -2.77 -1.95
CA VAL A 95 6.96 -2.27 -1.60
C VAL A 95 7.02 -0.79 -1.29
N VAL A 96 7.95 -0.36 -0.43
CA VAL A 96 8.12 1.05 -0.05
C VAL A 96 8.50 1.90 -1.25
N GLN A 97 9.43 1.43 -2.09
CA GLN A 97 9.83 2.12 -3.31
C GLN A 97 8.64 2.33 -4.26
N ALA A 98 7.77 1.32 -4.42
CA ALA A 98 6.56 1.46 -5.24
C ALA A 98 5.59 2.51 -4.67
N ILE A 99 5.48 2.63 -3.35
CA ILE A 99 4.66 3.67 -2.70
C ILE A 99 5.26 5.06 -2.93
N LEU A 100 6.58 5.22 -2.74
CA LEU A 100 7.29 6.47 -2.97
C LEU A 100 7.20 6.94 -4.43
N ASP A 101 7.32 6.01 -5.38
CA ASP A 101 7.16 6.34 -6.80
C ASP A 101 5.71 6.67 -7.14
N GLY A 102 4.75 6.01 -6.49
CA GLY A 102 3.34 6.40 -6.55
C GLY A 102 3.10 7.82 -6.03
N ALA A 103 3.69 8.19 -4.90
CA ALA A 103 3.60 9.54 -4.34
C ALA A 103 4.21 10.59 -5.29
N LYS A 104 5.36 10.31 -5.89
CA LYS A 104 5.97 11.18 -6.93
C LYS A 104 5.02 11.37 -8.11
N ARG A 105 4.39 10.29 -8.61
CA ARG A 105 3.39 10.39 -9.69
C ARG A 105 2.22 11.30 -9.31
N VAL A 106 1.75 11.25 -8.06
CA VAL A 106 0.65 12.12 -7.60
C VAL A 106 1.11 13.59 -7.49
N ILE A 107 2.36 13.85 -7.10
CA ILE A 107 2.97 15.19 -7.16
C ILE A 107 3.02 15.69 -8.60
N ASP A 108 3.47 14.86 -9.54
CA ASP A 108 3.53 15.19 -10.97
C ASP A 108 2.15 15.49 -11.57
N MET A 109 1.07 14.93 -10.99
CA MET A 109 -0.31 15.24 -11.35
C MET A 109 -0.83 16.59 -10.79
N GLY A 110 -0.01 17.32 -10.02
CA GLY A 110 -0.34 18.65 -9.49
C GLY A 110 -0.78 18.66 -8.03
N ALA A 111 -0.55 17.59 -7.27
CA ALA A 111 -0.80 17.58 -5.84
C ALA A 111 0.18 18.49 -5.10
N SER A 112 -0.36 19.41 -4.28
CA SER A 112 0.42 20.31 -3.42
C SER A 112 0.30 19.99 -1.93
N LYS A 113 -0.66 19.13 -1.55
CA LYS A 113 -0.89 18.68 -0.17
C LYS A 113 -1.14 17.18 -0.19
N MET A 114 -0.28 16.43 0.48
CA MET A 114 -0.34 14.97 0.48
C MET A 114 -0.06 14.42 1.88
N ILE A 115 -0.80 13.37 2.23
CA ILE A 115 -0.49 12.48 3.34
C ILE A 115 -0.13 11.13 2.73
N ILE A 116 1.03 10.61 3.12
CA ILE A 116 1.39 9.21 2.90
C ILE A 116 1.15 8.52 4.25
N ALA A 117 0.20 7.57 4.29
CA ALA A 117 -0.10 6.86 5.52
C ALA A 117 0.89 5.70 5.70
N GLY A 118 1.58 5.67 6.83
CA GLY A 118 2.43 4.54 7.22
C GLY A 118 1.60 3.30 7.56
N MET A 119 2.29 2.17 7.64
CA MET A 119 1.75 0.87 8.02
C MET A 119 1.30 0.84 9.48
N PHE A 120 0.06 0.46 9.72
CA PHE A 120 -0.46 0.10 11.05
C PHE A 120 0.29 -1.11 11.66
N PRO A 121 0.23 -1.32 12.99
CA PRO A 121 0.85 -2.47 13.65
C PRO A 121 0.19 -3.79 13.22
N LEU A 122 0.82 -4.50 12.29
CA LEU A 122 0.29 -5.73 11.70
C LEU A 122 0.13 -6.85 12.73
N GLY A 123 0.95 -6.86 13.77
CA GLY A 123 0.89 -7.86 14.83
C GLY A 123 -0.38 -7.80 15.67
N CYS A 124 -1.11 -6.68 15.62
CA CYS A 124 -2.41 -6.51 16.28
C CYS A 124 -3.59 -6.93 15.39
N PHE A 125 -3.34 -7.31 14.13
CA PHE A 125 -4.38 -7.71 13.18
C PHE A 125 -4.50 -9.24 13.08
N PRO A 126 -5.62 -9.84 13.52
CA PRO A 126 -5.77 -11.29 13.53
C PRO A 126 -5.55 -11.95 12.17
N ALA A 127 -5.97 -11.30 11.08
CA ALA A 127 -5.78 -11.84 9.73
C ALA A 127 -4.29 -12.01 9.37
N HIS A 128 -3.44 -11.03 9.69
CA HIS A 128 -1.99 -11.10 9.46
C HIS A 128 -1.31 -12.10 10.38
N VAL A 129 -1.73 -12.19 11.64
CA VAL A 129 -1.22 -13.20 12.60
C VAL A 129 -1.55 -14.62 12.11
N LEU A 130 -2.78 -14.86 11.67
CA LEU A 130 -3.21 -16.16 11.12
C LEU A 130 -2.53 -16.50 9.80
N ALA A 131 -2.26 -15.50 8.96
CA ALA A 131 -1.51 -15.68 7.72
C ALA A 131 -0.04 -16.03 7.99
N ALA A 132 0.59 -15.40 8.99
CA ALA A 132 2.00 -15.56 9.29
C ALA A 132 2.32 -16.86 10.05
N PHE A 133 1.43 -17.29 10.95
CA PHE A 133 1.76 -18.31 11.93
C PHE A 133 0.77 -19.48 11.87
N PRO A 134 1.25 -20.71 11.61
CA PRO A 134 0.41 -21.89 11.74
C PRO A 134 0.01 -22.11 13.20
N ALA A 135 -1.06 -22.88 13.44
CA ALA A 135 -1.66 -23.07 14.76
C ALA A 135 -0.69 -23.58 15.85
N ASN A 136 0.41 -24.24 15.46
CA ASN A 136 1.41 -24.78 16.37
C ASN A 136 2.61 -23.83 16.62
N TYR A 137 2.60 -22.65 16.01
CA TYR A 137 3.63 -21.63 16.20
C TYR A 137 3.19 -20.64 17.28
N THR A 138 4.04 -20.42 18.29
CA THR A 138 3.78 -19.43 19.34
C THR A 138 4.68 -18.21 19.08
N PRO A 139 4.17 -17.14 18.44
CA PRO A 139 4.97 -15.95 18.24
C PRO A 139 5.25 -15.26 19.58
N SER A 140 6.32 -14.47 19.61
CA SER A 140 6.55 -13.54 20.72
C SER A 140 5.50 -12.43 20.65
N TYR A 141 4.89 -12.11 21.80
CA TYR A 141 3.87 -11.07 21.91
C TYR A 141 4.35 -9.92 22.81
N ASP A 142 3.95 -8.70 22.50
CA ASP A 142 4.13 -7.53 23.37
C ASP A 142 3.12 -7.50 24.53
N GLU A 143 3.17 -6.44 25.35
CA GLU A 143 2.26 -6.23 26.48
C GLU A 143 0.78 -6.09 26.07
N HIS A 144 0.52 -5.76 24.81
CA HIS A 144 -0.82 -5.62 24.22
C HIS A 144 -1.29 -6.89 23.49
N ARG A 145 -0.52 -7.98 23.56
CA ARG A 145 -0.79 -9.25 22.87
C ARG A 145 -0.73 -9.16 21.34
N CYS A 146 0.07 -8.23 20.81
CA CYS A 146 0.35 -8.14 19.39
C CYS A 146 1.66 -8.85 19.05
N SER A 147 1.73 -9.51 17.88
CA SER A 147 2.95 -10.23 17.45
C SER A 147 4.11 -9.26 17.24
N ASN A 148 5.22 -9.51 17.95
CA ASN A 148 6.43 -8.70 17.85
C ASN A 148 7.05 -8.75 16.45
N ASP A 149 7.07 -9.92 15.80
CA ASP A 149 7.69 -10.06 14.47
C ASP A 149 6.93 -9.28 13.40
N LEU A 150 5.60 -9.30 13.45
CA LEU A 150 4.76 -8.54 12.53
C LEU A 150 4.79 -7.03 12.84
N ASN A 151 4.82 -6.63 14.12
CA ASN A 151 4.98 -5.24 14.49
C ASN A 151 6.36 -4.70 14.05
N ASN A 152 7.42 -5.49 14.19
CA ASN A 152 8.74 -5.14 13.68
C ASN A 152 8.75 -5.01 12.15
N LEU A 153 7.98 -5.82 11.42
CA LEU A 153 7.80 -5.64 9.98
C LEU A 153 7.15 -4.29 9.65
N SER A 154 6.08 -3.89 10.38
CA SER A 154 5.47 -2.56 10.23
C SER A 154 6.46 -1.44 10.52
N ILE A 155 7.26 -1.56 11.59
CA ILE A 155 8.28 -0.56 11.95
C ILE A 155 9.32 -0.45 10.84
N THR A 156 9.88 -1.57 10.38
CA THR A 156 10.87 -1.58 9.28
C THR A 156 10.31 -0.99 7.98
N HIS A 157 9.03 -1.22 7.67
CA HIS A 157 8.37 -0.59 6.53
C HIS A 157 8.29 0.94 6.72
N ASN A 158 7.83 1.39 7.89
CA ASN A 158 7.65 2.81 8.18
C ASN A 158 8.97 3.58 8.28
N ASP A 159 10.03 2.95 8.75
CA ASP A 159 11.37 3.56 8.83
C ASP A 159 11.99 3.80 7.44
N GLN A 160 11.51 3.09 6.41
CA GLN A 160 11.96 3.24 5.02
C GLN A 160 11.07 4.16 4.18
N LEU A 161 9.84 4.45 4.64
CA LEU A 161 8.82 5.22 3.93
C LEU A 161 8.99 6.74 4.14
#